data_AF-A0A2G9LMV0-F1
#
_entry.id   AF-A0A2G9LMV0-F1
#
_cell.length_a   1.000
_cell.length_b   1.000
_cell.length_c   1.000
_cell.angle_alpha   90.00
_cell.angle_beta   90.00
_cell.angle_gamma   90.00
#
_symmetry.space_group_name_H-M   'P 1'
#
loop_
_entity.id
_entity.type
_entity.pdbx_description
1 polymer ?
#
loop_
_entity_poly.entity_id
_entity_poly.type
_entity_poly.pdbx_seq_one_letter_code
_entity_poly.pdbx_strand_id
1 'polypeptide(L)' 'MNFILDATPLIHVTKAGYDWIFNKFEIIIPGKVYEEVVETGKSIGAKDAFVIEKLIKNDTILIRT' A
#
# COMPACT_ATOMS: atom_id res chain seq x y z
N MET A 1 7.50 15.42 -2.95
CA MET A 1 6.37 15.31 -3.88
C MET A 1 5.50 14.21 -3.36
N ASN A 2 4.21 14.49 -3.19
CA ASN A 2 3.31 13.62 -2.46
C ASN A 2 2.38 12.96 -3.45
N PHE A 3 2.22 11.65 -3.36
CA PHE A 3 1.31 10.89 -4.21
C PHE A 3 0.18 10.33 -3.37
N ILE A 4 -1.05 10.57 -3.81
CA ILE A 4 -2.21 9.91 -3.26
C ILE A 4 -2.51 8.74 -4.20
N LEU A 5 -2.41 7.52 -3.69
CA LEU A 5 -2.57 6.31 -4.47
C LEU A 5 -3.86 5.58 -4.10
N ASP A 6 -4.52 5.03 -5.12
CA ASP A 6 -5.65 4.12 -4.99
C ASP A 6 -5.16 2.66 -4.97
N ALA A 7 -6.07 1.69 -4.88
CA ALA A 7 -5.76 0.27 -4.74
C ALA A 7 -4.89 -0.28 -5.88
N THR A 8 -5.23 0.03 -7.12
CA THR A 8 -4.57 -0.53 -8.32
C THR A 8 -3.05 -0.29 -8.33
N PRO A 9 -2.52 0.95 -8.25
CA PRO A 9 -1.07 1.15 -8.26
C PRO A 9 -0.36 0.48 -7.09
N LEU A 10 -0.96 0.44 -5.89
CA LEU A 10 -0.39 -0.27 -4.74
C LEU A 10 -0.22 -1.77 -5.04
N ILE A 11 -1.28 -2.41 -5.51
CA ILE A 11 -1.32 -3.84 -5.81
C ILE A 11 -0.32 -4.18 -6.92
N HIS A 12 -0.36 -3.46 -8.05
CA HIS A 12 0.44 -3.80 -9.21
C HIS A 12 1.95 -3.54 -9.01
N VAL A 13 2.31 -2.43 -8.36
CA VAL A 13 3.73 -2.13 -8.05
C VAL A 13 4.30 -3.18 -7.09
N THR A 14 3.55 -3.52 -6.04
CA THR A 14 3.99 -4.53 -5.08
C THR A 14 4.07 -5.92 -5.69
N LYS A 15 3.08 -6.35 -6.50
CA LYS A 15 3.13 -7.65 -7.20
C LYS A 15 4.27 -7.76 -8.18
N ALA A 16 4.68 -6.63 -8.79
CA ALA A 16 5.81 -6.57 -9.69
C ALA A 16 7.18 -6.52 -8.96
N GLY A 17 7.20 -6.47 -7.61
CA GLY A 17 8.43 -6.42 -6.81
C GLY A 17 9.12 -5.05 -6.83
N TYR A 18 8.39 -3.99 -7.15
CA TYR A 18 8.89 -2.61 -7.19
C TYR A 18 8.45 -1.77 -5.98
N ASP A 19 8.07 -2.41 -4.88
CA ASP A 19 7.64 -1.75 -3.65
C ASP A 19 8.70 -0.81 -3.05
N TRP A 20 9.97 -1.01 -3.38
CA TRP A 20 11.07 -0.10 -3.02
C TRP A 20 10.87 1.33 -3.53
N ILE A 21 10.10 1.54 -4.61
CA ILE A 21 9.79 2.87 -5.17
C ILE A 21 9.02 3.73 -4.16
N PHE A 22 8.21 3.13 -3.30
CA PHE A 22 7.44 3.89 -2.31
C PHE A 22 8.34 4.64 -1.32
N ASN A 23 9.56 4.17 -1.08
CA ASN A 23 10.55 4.89 -0.24
C ASN A 23 11.13 6.16 -0.90
N LYS A 24 10.81 6.42 -2.18
CA LYS A 24 11.30 7.60 -2.90
C LYS A 24 10.36 8.80 -2.80
N PHE A 25 9.15 8.59 -2.28
CA PHE A 25 8.09 9.59 -2.25
C PHE A 25 7.32 9.53 -0.94
N GLU A 26 6.60 10.60 -0.63
CA GLU A 26 5.59 10.53 0.44
C GLU A 26 4.30 9.97 -0.17
N ILE A 27 3.98 8.72 0.17
CA ILE A 27 2.79 8.03 -0.33
C ILE A 27 1.68 8.14 0.72
N ILE A 28 0.52 8.62 0.28
CA ILE A 28 -0.68 8.72 1.10
C ILE A 28 -1.76 7.82 0.49
N ILE A 29 -2.46 7.07 1.33
CA ILE A 29 -3.61 6.27 0.93
C ILE A 29 -4.84 6.64 1.77
N PRO A 30 -6.03 6.72 1.18
CA PRO A 30 -7.28 6.84 1.93
C PRO A 30 -7.52 5.63 2.85
N GLY A 31 -8.18 5.83 4.00
CA GLY A 31 -8.57 4.74 4.90
C GLY A 31 -9.31 3.59 4.20
N LYS A 32 -10.21 3.93 3.26
CA LYS A 32 -10.94 2.93 2.46
C LYS A 32 -10.01 2.06 1.60
N VAL A 33 -8.92 2.63 1.09
CA VAL A 33 -7.93 1.88 0.30
C VAL A 33 -7.14 0.92 1.19
N TYR A 34 -6.88 1.29 2.45
CA TYR A 34 -6.30 0.37 3.43
C TYR A 34 -7.23 -0.81 3.71
N GLU A 35 -8.53 -0.58 3.96
CA GLU A 35 -9.51 -1.65 4.20
C GLU A 35 -9.59 -2.64 3.01
N GLU A 36 -9.63 -2.10 1.79
CA GLU A 36 -9.71 -2.92 0.57
C GLU A 36 -8.40 -3.69 0.32
N VAL A 37 -7.25 -2.99 0.31
CA VAL A 37 -5.99 -3.59 -0.13
C VAL A 37 -5.34 -4.43 0.96
N VAL A 38 -5.40 -3.98 2.22
CA VAL A 38 -4.70 -4.62 3.33
C VAL A 38 -5.59 -5.58 4.08
N GLU A 39 -6.77 -5.15 4.55
CA GLU A 39 -7.61 -6.01 5.38
C GLU A 39 -8.25 -7.13 4.55
N THR A 40 -8.96 -6.75 3.49
CA THR A 40 -9.58 -7.72 2.57
C THR A 40 -8.52 -8.53 1.81
N GLY A 41 -7.42 -7.89 1.39
CA GLY A 41 -6.31 -8.58 0.75
C GLY A 41 -5.70 -9.69 1.63
N LYS A 42 -5.46 -9.42 2.93
CA LYS A 42 -4.97 -10.44 3.87
C LYS A 42 -5.99 -11.57 4.09
N SER A 43 -7.29 -11.28 4.16
CA SER A 43 -8.31 -12.31 4.40
C SER A 43 -8.39 -13.34 3.27
N ILE A 44 -8.01 -12.95 2.04
CA ILE A 44 -7.95 -13.86 0.88
C ILE A 44 -6.54 -14.39 0.58
N GLY A 45 -5.54 -14.09 1.41
CA GLY A 45 -4.17 -14.56 1.25
C GLY A 45 -3.37 -13.85 0.14
N ALA A 46 -3.74 -12.62 -0.24
CA ALA A 46 -3.00 -11.83 -1.22
C ALA A 46 -1.64 -11.40 -0.65
N LYS A 47 -0.54 -11.84 -1.29
CA LYS A 47 0.84 -11.60 -0.80
C LYS A 47 1.18 -10.10 -0.73
N ASP A 48 0.70 -9.33 -1.68
CA ASP A 48 0.88 -7.88 -1.75
C ASP A 48 0.30 -7.15 -0.54
N ALA A 49 -0.82 -7.63 0.02
CA ALA A 49 -1.43 -7.05 1.21
C ALA A 49 -0.49 -7.07 2.43
N PHE A 50 0.28 -8.14 2.61
CA PHE A 50 1.26 -8.26 3.71
C PHE A 50 2.47 -7.33 3.51
N VAL A 51 2.91 -7.15 2.27
CA VAL A 51 4.01 -6.23 1.95
C VAL A 51 3.57 -4.78 2.20
N ILE A 52 2.37 -4.42 1.72
CA ILE A 52 1.80 -3.08 1.91
C ILE A 52 1.58 -2.80 3.40
N GLU A 53 1.09 -3.76 4.18
CA GLU A 53 0.98 -3.60 5.64
C GLU A 53 2.33 -3.30 6.29
N LYS A 54 3.40 -3.98 5.86
CA LYS A 54 4.76 -3.75 6.39
C LYS A 54 5.25 -2.34 6.05
N LEU A 55 4.97 -1.85 4.84
CA LEU A 55 5.33 -0.48 4.43
C LEU A 55 4.59 0.58 5.25
N ILE A 56 3.31 0.33 5.57
CA ILE A 56 2.53 1.21 6.44
C ILE A 56 3.09 1.20 7.87
N LYS A 57 3.38 0.02 8.44
CA LYS A 57 3.97 -0.12 9.77
C LYS A 57 5.35 0.55 9.92
N ASN A 58 6.05 0.75 8.80
CA ASN A 58 7.35 1.41 8.74
C ASN A 58 7.24 2.90 8.35
N ASP A 59 6.04 3.47 8.34
CA ASP A 59 5.76 4.86 7.96
C ASP A 59 6.18 5.22 6.50
N THR A 60 6.41 4.22 5.64
CA THR A 60 6.67 4.44 4.20
C THR A 60 5.40 4.85 3.45
N ILE A 61 4.24 4.33 3.87
CA ILE A 61 2.93 4.67 3.34
C ILE A 61 2.08 5.19 4.50
N LEU A 62 1.50 6.38 4.34
CA LEU A 62 0.70 7.02 5.36
C LEU A 62 -0.79 6.87 5.06
N ILE A 63 -1.57 6.52 6.07
CA ILE A 63 -3.04 6.47 5.98
C ILE A 63 -3.59 7.85 6.38
N ARG A 64 -4.49 8.40 5.56
CA ARG A 64 -5.26 9.62 5.87
C ARG A 64 -6.75 9.38 5.68
N THR A 65 -7.56 9.97 6.55
CA THR A 65 -9.02 9.88 6.57
C THR A 65 -9.65 11.17 6.11
#